data_AF-W2QPR1-F1
#
_entry.id   AF-W2QPR1-F1
#
_cell.length_a   1.000
_cell.length_b   1.000
_cell.length_c   1.000
_cell.angle_alpha   90.00
_cell.angle_beta   90.00
_cell.angle_gamma   90.00
#
_symmetry.space_group_name_H-M   'P 1'
#
loop_
_entity.id
_entity.type
_entity.pdbx_description
1 polymer ?
#
loop_
_entity_poly.entity_id
_entity_poly.type
_entity_poly.pdbx_seq_one_letter_code
_entity_poly.pdbx_strand_id
1 'polypeptide(L)' 'MFEPMYDVVHVDEKWFYEDVNNRSCLVFEDETPLQRSQRSKNHTPKTMFLAVVARPRWDPHRKKEWNVQATQKF' A
#
# COMPACT_ATOMS: atom_id res chain seq x y z
N MET A 1 -12.89 20.73 23.19
CA MET A 1 -11.92 19.96 24.01
C MET A 1 -11.23 18.99 23.08
N PHE A 2 -9.91 18.89 23.09
CA PHE A 2 -9.16 18.00 22.19
C PHE A 2 -8.94 16.64 22.86
N GLU A 3 -9.33 15.55 22.21
CA GLU A 3 -9.06 14.20 22.66
C GLU A 3 -7.81 13.65 21.96
N PRO A 4 -6.75 13.27 22.71
CA PRO A 4 -5.45 12.98 22.11
C PRO A 4 -5.31 11.58 21.48
N MET A 5 -6.37 10.75 21.49
CA MET A 5 -6.46 9.45 20.79
C MET A 5 -5.29 8.48 21.08
N TYR A 6 -4.75 8.50 22.31
CA TYR A 6 -3.59 7.66 22.67
C TYR A 6 -3.90 6.16 22.73
N ASP A 7 -5.18 5.78 22.74
CA ASP A 7 -5.64 4.39 22.79
C ASP A 7 -6.30 3.94 21.48
N VAL A 8 -6.06 4.69 20.40
CA VAL A 8 -6.56 4.38 19.06
C VAL A 8 -5.45 3.78 18.21
N VAL A 9 -5.75 2.65 17.57
CA VAL A 9 -4.92 2.01 16.56
C VAL A 9 -5.67 2.04 15.24
N HIS A 10 -5.06 2.61 14.22
CA HIS A 10 -5.61 2.63 12.86
C HIS A 10 -5.17 1.38 12.12
N VAL A 11 -6.14 0.67 11.54
CA VAL A 11 -5.93 -0.50 10.69
C VAL A 11 -6.52 -0.17 9.33
N ASP A 12 -5.72 -0.32 8.28
CA ASP A 12 -6.13 -0.01 6.91
C ASP A 12 -5.76 -1.16 5.97
N GLU A 13 -6.69 -1.51 5.08
CA GLU A 13 -6.49 -2.46 4.00
C GLU A 13 -6.44 -1.74 2.66
N LYS A 14 -5.37 -1.98 1.90
CA LYS A 14 -5.19 -1.36 0.60
C LYS A 14 -4.79 -2.37 -0.46
N TRP A 15 -5.48 -2.33 -1.60
CA TRP A 15 -5.15 -3.11 -2.78
C TRP A 15 -4.19 -2.37 -3.69
N PHE A 16 -3.07 -2.99 -4.01
CA PHE A 16 -2.11 -2.53 -5.01
C PHE A 16 -2.22 -3.38 -6.26
N TYR A 17 -2.38 -2.73 -7.41
CA TYR A 17 -2.40 -3.38 -8.71
C TYR A 17 -0.96 -3.51 -9.21
N GLU A 18 -0.56 -4.71 -9.63
CA GLU A 18 0.79 -4.95 -10.15
C GLU A 18 1.06 -4.16 -11.44
N ASP A 19 0.00 -3.94 -12.23
CA ASP A 19 0.08 -3.24 -13.49
C ASP A 19 -0.71 -1.93 -13.47
N VAL A 20 -0.15 -0.91 -14.14
CA VAL A 20 -0.82 0.36 -14.37
C VAL A 20 -1.47 0.25 -15.73
N ASN A 21 -2.77 0.53 -15.79
CA ASN A 21 -3.60 0.25 -16.96
C ASN A 21 -3.16 0.94 -18.27
N ASN A 22 -2.21 1.86 -18.21
CA ASN A 22 -1.73 2.61 -19.35
C ASN A 22 -0.21 2.86 -19.28
N ARG A 23 0.60 1.78 -19.27
CA ARG A 23 2.05 1.92 -19.46
C ARG A 23 2.32 2.19 -20.95
N SER A 24 2.83 3.37 -21.27
CA SER A 24 3.34 3.68 -22.61
C SER A 24 4.59 2.84 -22.87
N CYS A 25 4.56 1.99 -23.90
CA CYS A 25 5.74 1.33 -24.43
C CYS A 25 6.30 2.16 -25.59
N LEU A 26 7.62 2.37 -25.62
CA LEU A 26 8.30 2.85 -26.82
C LEU A 26 8.46 1.65 -27.74
N VAL A 27 8.03 1.79 -28.99
CA VAL A 27 8.08 0.75 -30.03
C VAL A 27 8.73 1.37 -31.25
N PHE A 28 9.62 0.64 -31.91
CA PHE A 28 10.26 1.09 -33.15
C PHE A 28 9.25 1.07 -34.31
N GLU A 29 9.45 1.86 -35.35
CA GLU A 29 8.48 1.99 -36.47
C GLU A 29 8.19 0.65 -37.18
N ASP A 30 9.17 -0.27 -37.17
CA ASP A 30 9.07 -1.59 -37.80
C ASP A 30 8.59 -2.71 -36.85
N GLU A 31 8.37 -2.40 -35.57
CA GLU A 31 7.98 -3.38 -34.56
C GLU A 31 6.48 -3.31 -34.30
N THR A 32 5.82 -4.48 -34.26
CA THR A 32 4.44 -4.54 -33.76
C THR A 32 4.45 -4.32 -32.25
N PRO A 33 3.65 -3.38 -31.70
CA PRO A 33 3.55 -3.20 -30.27
C PRO A 33 3.13 -4.52 -29.62
N LEU A 34 3.79 -4.89 -28.52
CA LEU A 34 3.39 -6.05 -27.73
C LEU A 34 1.93 -5.90 -27.33
N GLN A 35 1.04 -6.69 -27.93
CA GLN A 35 -0.33 -6.77 -27.46
C GLN A 35 -0.31 -7.34 -26.05
N ARG A 36 -0.61 -6.48 -25.07
CA ARG A 36 -0.94 -6.95 -23.72
C ARG A 36 -2.21 -7.79 -23.83
N SER A 37 -2.08 -9.10 -23.69
CA SER A 37 -3.20 -10.04 -23.67
C SER A 37 -3.91 -10.00 -22.31
N GLN A 38 -4.42 -8.83 -21.92
CA GLN A 38 -5.22 -8.72 -20.71
C GLN A 38 -6.66 -8.38 -21.06
N ARG A 39 -7.53 -9.37 -20.90
CA ARG A 39 -8.94 -9.30 -21.33
C ARG A 39 -9.76 -8.26 -20.53
N SER A 40 -9.37 -7.96 -19.28
CA SER A 40 -10.04 -6.94 -18.46
C SER A 40 -9.17 -6.49 -17.27
N LYS A 41 -9.44 -5.27 -16.76
CA LYS A 41 -8.88 -4.70 -15.52
C LYS A 41 -9.06 -5.60 -14.28
N ASN A 42 -10.09 -6.42 -14.27
CA ASN A 42 -10.40 -7.29 -13.14
C ASN A 42 -9.45 -8.49 -13.03
N HIS A 43 -8.73 -8.80 -14.12
CA HIS A 43 -7.76 -9.88 -14.16
C HIS A 43 -6.33 -9.40 -13.91
N THR A 44 -6.15 -8.15 -13.45
CA THR A 44 -4.83 -7.64 -13.05
C THR A 44 -4.49 -8.23 -11.69
N PRO A 45 -3.32 -8.86 -11.53
CA PRO A 45 -2.87 -9.31 -10.23
C PRO A 45 -2.91 -8.15 -9.24
N LYS A 46 -3.50 -8.40 -8.07
CA LYS A 46 -3.60 -7.44 -6.98
C LYS A 46 -2.93 -8.03 -5.76
N THR A 47 -2.14 -7.22 -5.08
CA THR A 47 -1.55 -7.56 -3.79
C THR A 47 -2.26 -6.74 -2.73
N MET A 48 -2.75 -7.40 -1.68
CA MET A 48 -3.36 -6.71 -0.54
C MET A 48 -2.27 -6.39 0.49
N PHE A 49 -2.34 -5.17 1.04
CA PHE A 49 -1.50 -4.75 2.14
C PHE A 49 -2.40 -4.34 3.30
N LEU A 50 -2.07 -4.86 4.48
CA LEU A 50 -2.67 -4.45 5.74
C LEU A 50 -1.63 -3.66 6.53
N ALA A 51 -1.98 -2.44 6.92
CA ALA A 51 -1.13 -1.56 7.70
C ALA A 51 -1.79 -1.26 9.05
N VAL A 52 -0.98 -1.28 10.10
CA VAL A 52 -1.38 -0.93 11.47
C VAL A 52 -0.50 0.22 11.93
N VAL A 53 -1.11 1.34 12.29
CA VAL A 53 -0.41 2.55 12.76
C VAL A 53 -1.07 3.06 14.04
N ALA A 54 -0.27 3.28 15.07
CA ALA A 54 -0.67 4.00 16.27
C ALA A 54 0.09 5.32 16.38
N ARG A 55 -0.48 6.28 17.11
CA ARG A 55 0.19 7.55 17.40
C ARG A 55 1.44 7.28 18.26
N PRO A 56 2.63 7.76 17.87
CA PRO A 56 3.81 7.65 18.71
C PRO A 56 3.59 8.35 20.06
N ARG A 57 3.98 7.70 21.16
CA ARG A 57 3.91 8.28 22.51
C ARG A 57 5.15 7.92 23.31
N TRP A 58 5.59 8.83 24.17
CA TRP A 58 6.71 8.57 25.07
C TRP A 58 6.32 7.57 26.16
N ASP A 59 7.12 6.53 26.37
CA ASP A 59 7.00 5.57 27.47
C ASP A 59 8.01 5.92 28.58
N PRO A 60 7.56 6.47 29.73
CA PRO A 60 8.43 6.84 30.84
C PRO A 60 9.14 5.65 31.49
N HIS A 61 8.50 4.47 31.49
CA HIS A 61 9.05 3.27 32.12
C HIS A 61 10.17 2.66 31.29
N ARG A 62 10.03 2.71 29.96
CA ARG A 62 11.02 2.18 29.03
C ARG A 62 12.00 3.23 28.51
N LYS A 63 11.83 4.50 28.90
CA LYS A 63 12.60 5.67 28.45
C LYS A 63 12.78 5.69 26.92
N LYS A 64 11.71 5.34 26.20
CA LYS A 64 11.72 5.25 24.74
C LYS A 64 10.38 5.69 24.17
N GLU A 65 10.39 6.11 22.92
CA GLU A 65 9.16 6.34 22.19
C GLU A 65 8.53 5.01 21.79
N TRP A 66 7.24 4.83 22.12
CA TRP A 66 6.44 3.71 21.66
C TRP A 66 5.87 4.08 20.30
N ASN A 67 6.47 3.51 19.25
CA ASN A 67 5.99 3.60 17.87
C ASN A 67 5.49 2.21 17.44
N VAL A 68 4.21 2.12 17.06
CA VAL A 68 3.64 0.90 16.48
C VAL A 68 3.34 1.18 15.01
N GLN A 69 4.16 0.57 14.16
CA GLN A 69 3.97 0.49 12.73
C GLN A 69 4.23 -0.96 12.33
N ALA A 70 3.22 -1.61 11.76
CA ALA A 70 3.35 -2.96 11.23
C ALA A 70 2.66 -3.02 9.87
N THR A 71 3.28 -3.72 8.93
CA THR A 71 2.74 -3.92 7.59
C THR A 71 2.84 -5.39 7.24
N GLN A 72 1.73 -5.98 6.83
CA GLN A 72 1.66 -7.36 6.34
C GLN A 72 1.27 -7.33 4.86
N LYS A 73 2.00 -8.11 4.05
CA LYS A 73 1.61 -8.39 2.67
C LYS A 73 0.88 -9.73 2.64
N PHE A 74 -0.19 -9.81 1.85
CA PHE A 74 -0.93 -11.05 1.58
C PHE A 74 -0.74 -11.47 0.13
#